data_AF-A0A259LNV9-F1
#
_entry.id   AF-A0A259LNV9-F1
#
_cell.length_a   1.000
_cell.length_b   1.000
_cell.length_c   1.000
_cell.angle_alpha   90.00
_cell.angle_beta   90.00
_cell.angle_gamma   90.00
#
_symmetry.space_group_name_H-M   'P 1'
#
loop_
_entity.id
_entity.type
_entity.pdbx_description
1 polymer ?
#
loop_
_entity_poly.entity_id
_entity_poly.type
_entity_poly.pdbx_seq_one_letter_code
_entity_poly.pdbx_strand_id
1 'polypeptide(L)'
;MSELVSALTNGQPQLLGPALGALLLTFCAIWFLNGRFWAFFYVALIPFLNWSFSVIPQAQIIAPGGDYAPGVALHPMTMVTGMVFVIRDFVQREMGHKVLILMAIAVAWSFFYSWPVIALASGVAFAISELVDWMVYTFTKYRLSTRILISSALASPVDTTVFLYGADLAQQMQLGAEPGNMLHPVNWIVFVIGKMVGAVIVSRVIRYREDKGLISPHDA
;
A
#
# COMPACT_ATOMS: atom_id res chain seq x y z
N MET A 1 12.90 -29.12 -9.31
CA MET A 1 11.58 -28.46 -9.21
C MET A 1 11.79 -27.01 -9.60
N SER A 2 11.04 -26.44 -10.56
CA SER A 2 11.36 -25.08 -11.04
C SER A 2 11.08 -24.05 -9.95
N GLU A 3 12.00 -23.10 -9.73
CA GLU A 3 11.83 -22.00 -8.77
C GLU A 3 10.51 -21.24 -8.97
N LEU A 4 10.06 -21.19 -10.22
CA LEU A 4 8.77 -20.63 -10.66
C LEU A 4 7.56 -21.30 -9.99
N VAL A 5 7.57 -22.63 -9.85
CA VAL A 5 6.49 -23.37 -9.17
C VAL A 5 6.50 -23.10 -7.67
N SER A 6 7.69 -23.01 -7.08
CA SER A 6 7.82 -22.67 -5.65
C SER A 6 7.33 -21.26 -5.35
N ALA A 7 7.66 -20.29 -6.21
CA ALA A 7 7.22 -18.91 -6.07
C ALA A 7 5.69 -18.78 -6.16
N LEU A 8 5.05 -19.45 -7.13
CA LEU A 8 3.60 -19.37 -7.35
C LEU A 8 2.77 -20.07 -6.26
N THR A 9 3.37 -21.01 -5.54
CA THR A 9 2.65 -21.86 -4.58
C THR A 9 3.07 -21.62 -3.14
N ASN A 10 3.86 -20.58 -2.88
CA ASN A 10 4.46 -20.30 -1.58
C ASN A 10 5.16 -21.55 -0.99
N GLY A 11 5.89 -22.29 -1.85
CA GLY A 11 6.60 -23.52 -1.48
C GLY A 11 5.75 -24.78 -1.38
N GLN A 12 4.44 -24.73 -1.68
CA GLN A 12 3.52 -25.87 -1.61
C GLN A 12 3.07 -26.36 -3.00
N PRO A 13 3.83 -27.24 -3.68
CA PRO A 13 3.59 -27.60 -5.09
C PRO A 13 2.21 -28.20 -5.36
N GLN A 14 1.56 -28.80 -4.37
CA GLN A 14 0.17 -29.28 -4.42
C GLN A 14 -0.88 -28.19 -4.67
N LEU A 15 -0.56 -26.93 -4.40
CA LEU A 15 -1.45 -25.78 -4.61
C LEU A 15 -1.31 -25.14 -5.99
N LEU A 16 -0.50 -25.71 -6.89
CA LEU A 16 -0.28 -25.13 -8.23
C LEU A 16 -1.60 -24.98 -9.02
N GLY A 17 -2.47 -26.00 -9.00
CA GLY A 17 -3.77 -25.93 -9.66
C GLY A 17 -4.64 -24.79 -9.13
N PRO A 18 -4.92 -24.74 -7.81
CA PRO A 18 -5.62 -23.62 -7.17
C PRO A 18 -4.97 -22.25 -7.41
N ALA A 19 -3.65 -22.14 -7.34
CA ALA A 19 -2.93 -20.88 -7.53
C ALA A 19 -3.07 -20.36 -8.98
N LEU A 20 -2.94 -21.23 -9.98
CA LEU A 20 -3.20 -20.87 -11.37
C LEU A 20 -4.66 -20.48 -11.60
N GLY A 21 -5.60 -21.20 -10.98
CA GLY A 21 -7.02 -20.83 -11.00
C GLY A 21 -7.27 -19.44 -10.39
N ALA A 22 -6.68 -19.15 -9.23
CA ALA A 22 -6.79 -17.85 -8.57
C ALA A 22 -6.16 -16.72 -9.40
N LEU A 23 -5.04 -16.98 -10.08
CA LEU A 23 -4.41 -16.01 -10.99
C LEU A 23 -5.28 -15.73 -12.21
N LEU A 24 -5.87 -16.77 -12.80
CA LEU A 24 -6.84 -16.62 -13.89
C LEU A 24 -8.07 -15.83 -13.45
N LEU A 25 -8.61 -16.11 -12.25
CA LEU A 25 -9.74 -15.36 -11.69
C LEU A 25 -9.36 -13.90 -11.44
N THR A 26 -8.16 -13.64 -10.92
CA THR A 26 -7.62 -12.28 -10.72
C THR A 26 -7.52 -11.55 -12.06
N PHE A 27 -6.99 -12.21 -13.09
CA PHE A 27 -6.89 -11.66 -14.44
C PHE A 27 -8.26 -11.33 -15.01
N CYS A 28 -9.20 -12.27 -14.96
CA CYS A 28 -10.58 -12.07 -15.41
C CYS A 28 -11.25 -10.92 -14.65
N ALA A 29 -11.10 -10.85 -13.33
CA ALA A 29 -11.65 -9.77 -12.52
C ALA A 29 -11.11 -8.39 -12.96
N ILE A 30 -9.80 -8.26 -13.13
CA ILE A 30 -9.19 -7.01 -13.62
C ILE A 30 -9.74 -6.66 -15.01
N TRP A 31 -9.84 -7.63 -15.91
CA TRP A 31 -10.40 -7.44 -17.25
C TRP A 31 -11.85 -6.95 -17.22
N PHE A 32 -12.72 -7.62 -16.45
CA PHE A 32 -14.14 -7.25 -16.34
C PHE A 32 -14.35 -5.89 -15.68
N LEU A 33 -13.43 -5.47 -14.80
CA LEU A 33 -13.49 -4.15 -14.16
C LEU A 33 -12.95 -3.02 -15.05
N ASN A 34 -12.59 -3.30 -16.31
CA ASN A 34 -11.89 -2.40 -17.22
C ASN A 34 -10.56 -1.90 -16.64
N GLY A 35 -9.90 -2.72 -15.82
CA GLY A 35 -8.60 -2.41 -15.23
C GLY A 35 -7.54 -2.34 -16.31
N ARG A 36 -6.82 -1.22 -16.37
CA ARG A 36 -5.67 -1.02 -17.27
C ARG A 36 -4.45 -1.75 -16.72
N PHE A 37 -3.31 -1.67 -17.42
CA PHE A 37 -2.04 -2.25 -16.98
C PHE A 37 -1.69 -1.95 -15.51
N TRP A 38 -1.99 -0.74 -15.02
CA TRP A 38 -1.75 -0.33 -13.64
C TRP A 38 -2.49 -1.17 -12.58
N ALA A 39 -3.66 -1.73 -12.90
CA ALA A 39 -4.44 -2.57 -11.99
C ALA A 39 -3.75 -3.90 -11.70
N PHE A 40 -3.11 -4.50 -12.72
CA PHE A 40 -2.30 -5.70 -12.55
C PHE A 40 -1.09 -5.44 -11.65
N PHE A 41 -0.41 -4.32 -11.90
CA PHE A 41 0.73 -3.92 -11.09
C PHE A 41 0.32 -3.68 -9.63
N TYR A 42 -0.83 -3.02 -9.42
CA TYR A 42 -1.40 -2.81 -8.09
C TYR A 42 -1.67 -4.12 -7.33
N VAL A 43 -2.38 -5.07 -7.95
CA VAL A 43 -2.71 -6.35 -7.29
C VAL A 43 -1.46 -7.18 -6.97
N ALA A 44 -0.41 -7.08 -7.79
CA ALA A 44 0.87 -7.76 -7.53
C ALA A 44 1.72 -7.08 -6.45
N LEU A 45 1.69 -5.74 -6.38
CA LEU A 45 2.53 -4.96 -5.47
C LEU A 45 2.15 -5.14 -4.00
N ILE A 46 0.86 -5.26 -3.67
CA ILE A 46 0.43 -5.37 -2.27
C ILE A 46 0.93 -6.69 -1.61
N PRO A 47 0.70 -7.88 -2.18
CA PRO A 47 1.26 -9.12 -1.63
C PRO A 47 2.78 -9.10 -1.60
N PHE A 48 3.42 -8.54 -2.63
CA PHE A 48 4.88 -8.42 -2.70
C PHE A 48 5.43 -7.59 -1.53
N LEU A 49 4.83 -6.43 -1.24
CA LEU A 49 5.23 -5.62 -0.11
C LEU A 49 5.02 -6.35 1.21
N ASN A 50 3.84 -6.93 1.41
CA ASN A 50 3.51 -7.61 2.67
C ASN A 50 4.43 -8.81 2.91
N TRP A 51 4.76 -9.55 1.86
CA TRP A 51 5.79 -10.59 1.89
C TRP A 51 7.18 -10.01 2.24
N SER A 52 7.55 -8.87 1.65
CA SER A 52 8.86 -8.24 1.92
C SER A 52 9.05 -7.89 3.40
N PHE A 53 8.01 -7.45 4.11
CA PHE A 53 8.06 -7.17 5.56
C PHE A 53 8.17 -8.43 6.42
N SER A 54 7.81 -9.60 5.88
CA SER A 54 7.94 -10.88 6.57
C SER A 54 9.29 -11.56 6.36
N VAL A 55 10.00 -11.24 5.27
CA VAL A 55 11.25 -11.92 4.87
C VAL A 55 12.49 -11.03 5.04
N ILE A 56 12.37 -9.73 4.76
CA ILE A 56 13.51 -8.83 4.77
C ILE A 56 13.75 -8.34 6.20
N PRO A 57 14.95 -8.54 6.77
CA PRO A 57 15.28 -8.01 8.08
C PRO A 57 15.45 -6.49 8.01
N GLN A 58 15.23 -5.85 9.15
CA GLN A 58 15.41 -4.41 9.28
C GLN A 58 16.88 -4.04 9.36
N ALA A 59 17.25 -2.92 8.73
CA ALA A 59 18.57 -2.35 8.88
C ALA A 59 18.57 -1.42 10.10
N GLN A 60 19.38 -1.74 11.11
CA GLN A 60 19.60 -0.84 12.23
C GLN A 60 20.48 0.33 11.77
N ILE A 61 19.93 1.54 11.84
CA ILE A 61 20.65 2.79 11.55
C ILE A 61 21.30 3.33 12.81
N ILE A 62 20.60 3.23 13.95
CA ILE A 62 21.10 3.66 15.26
C ILE A 62 20.97 2.48 16.22
N ALA A 63 22.10 2.06 16.80
CA ALA A 63 22.12 1.00 17.80
C ALA A 63 21.32 1.41 19.05
N PRO A 64 20.63 0.46 19.71
CA PRO A 64 19.93 0.74 20.97
C PRO A 64 20.91 1.26 22.03
N GLY A 65 20.65 2.46 22.57
CA GLY A 65 21.47 3.06 23.63
C GLY A 65 21.38 4.59 23.71
N GLY A 66 21.60 5.14 24.91
CA GLY A 66 21.55 6.59 25.16
C GLY A 66 20.14 7.18 25.05
N ASP A 67 20.01 8.35 24.41
CA ASP A 67 18.72 9.05 24.19
C ASP A 67 17.76 8.31 23.24
N TYR A 68 18.23 7.24 22.57
CA TYR A 68 17.45 6.40 21.67
C TYR A 68 17.40 4.96 22.19
N ALA A 69 16.77 4.77 23.35
CA ALA A 69 16.67 3.48 24.03
C ALA A 69 16.16 2.30 23.16
N PRO A 70 15.17 2.45 22.26
CA PRO A 70 14.77 1.35 21.36
C PRO A 70 15.67 1.20 20.11
N GLY A 71 16.64 2.10 19.87
CA GLY A 71 17.37 2.18 18.60
C GLY A 71 16.48 2.68 17.45
N VAL A 72 17.07 2.89 16.27
CA VAL A 72 16.33 3.26 15.05
C VAL A 72 16.60 2.21 13.98
N ALA A 73 15.60 1.38 13.71
CA ALA A 73 15.65 0.33 12.70
C ALA A 73 14.76 0.68 11.51
N LEU A 74 15.38 0.91 10.35
CA LEU A 74 14.67 1.25 9.13
C LEU A 74 14.58 0.01 8.26
N HIS A 75 13.35 -0.35 7.88
CA HIS A 75 13.16 -1.41 6.91
C HIS A 75 13.61 -0.88 5.53
N PRO A 76 14.49 -1.57 4.77
CA PRO A 76 14.94 -1.06 3.47
C PRO A 76 13.79 -0.77 2.50
N MET A 77 12.70 -1.54 2.63
CA MET A 77 11.50 -1.32 1.85
C MET A 77 10.65 -0.14 2.31
N THR A 78 10.88 0.49 3.48
CA THR A 78 10.07 1.62 3.99
C THR A 78 9.83 2.71 2.94
N MET A 79 10.88 3.15 2.25
CA MET A 79 10.75 4.13 1.16
C MET A 79 10.02 3.57 -0.07
N VAL A 80 10.32 2.33 -0.45
CA VAL A 80 9.68 1.65 -1.59
C VAL A 80 8.20 1.45 -1.33
N THR A 81 7.83 1.05 -0.13
CA THR A 81 6.47 0.91 0.37
C THR A 81 5.74 2.25 0.31
N GLY A 82 6.36 3.33 0.79
CA GLY A 82 5.81 4.69 0.63
C GLY A 82 5.47 5.02 -0.84
N MET A 83 6.38 4.73 -1.77
CA MET A 83 6.15 4.94 -3.21
C MET A 83 5.06 4.03 -3.80
N VAL A 84 5.01 2.76 -3.38
CA VAL A 84 3.99 1.82 -3.86
C VAL A 84 2.59 2.23 -3.37
N PHE A 85 2.48 2.74 -2.15
CA PHE A 85 1.21 3.28 -1.66
C PHE A 85 0.75 4.48 -2.49
N VAL A 86 1.66 5.30 -3.04
CA VAL A 86 1.30 6.34 -4.02
C VAL A 86 0.70 5.73 -5.29
N ILE A 87 1.31 4.66 -5.80
CA ILE A 87 0.81 3.97 -7.01
C ILE A 87 -0.57 3.38 -6.73
N ARG A 88 -0.78 2.79 -5.54
CA ARG A 88 -2.11 2.37 -5.08
C ARG A 88 -3.09 3.54 -5.11
N ASP A 89 -2.77 4.65 -4.45
CA ASP A 89 -3.68 5.81 -4.36
C ASP A 89 -4.03 6.33 -5.76
N PHE A 90 -3.07 6.31 -6.68
CA PHE A 90 -3.30 6.64 -8.08
C PHE A 90 -4.28 5.66 -8.76
N VAL A 91 -4.11 4.34 -8.57
CA VAL A 91 -5.01 3.33 -9.12
C VAL A 91 -6.42 3.42 -8.51
N GLN A 92 -6.53 3.70 -7.21
CA GLN A 92 -7.81 3.96 -6.54
C GLN A 92 -8.53 5.14 -7.19
N ARG A 93 -7.82 6.24 -7.48
CA ARG A 93 -8.40 7.42 -8.14
C ARG A 93 -8.86 7.16 -9.57
N GLU A 94 -8.08 6.42 -10.35
CA GLU A 94 -8.43 6.13 -11.75
C GLU A 94 -9.61 5.13 -11.85
N MET A 95 -9.69 4.16 -10.93
CA MET A 95 -10.71 3.11 -10.97
C MET A 95 -11.96 3.42 -10.11
N GLY A 96 -11.87 4.41 -9.22
CA GLY A 96 -12.90 4.73 -8.24
C GLY A 96 -13.28 3.52 -7.38
N HIS A 97 -14.55 3.42 -7.00
CA HIS A 97 -15.08 2.36 -6.12
C HIS A 97 -14.80 0.92 -6.60
N LYS A 98 -14.56 0.69 -7.90
CA LYS A 98 -14.22 -0.64 -8.44
C LYS A 98 -12.91 -1.18 -7.86
N VAL A 99 -12.04 -0.30 -7.37
CA VAL A 99 -10.76 -0.68 -6.74
C VAL A 99 -10.95 -1.53 -5.49
N LEU A 100 -12.11 -1.45 -4.81
CA LEU A 100 -12.38 -2.25 -3.61
C LEU A 100 -12.33 -3.75 -3.87
N ILE A 101 -12.77 -4.20 -5.06
CA ILE A 101 -12.69 -5.60 -5.46
C ILE A 101 -11.23 -6.01 -5.68
N LEU A 102 -10.44 -5.14 -6.35
CA LEU A 102 -9.01 -5.41 -6.57
C LEU A 102 -8.24 -5.42 -5.26
N MET A 103 -8.59 -4.53 -4.34
CA MET A 103 -8.03 -4.46 -3.00
C MET A 103 -8.32 -5.74 -2.23
N ALA A 104 -9.57 -6.23 -2.26
CA ALA A 104 -9.94 -7.48 -1.62
C ALA A 104 -9.15 -8.68 -2.19
N ILE A 105 -8.98 -8.74 -3.51
CA ILE A 105 -8.16 -9.76 -4.17
C ILE A 105 -6.69 -9.65 -3.75
N ALA A 106 -6.13 -8.44 -3.70
CA ALA A 106 -4.75 -8.19 -3.31
C ALA A 106 -4.50 -8.53 -1.83
N VAL A 107 -5.45 -8.24 -0.95
CA VAL A 107 -5.40 -8.64 0.47
C VAL A 107 -5.52 -10.17 0.59
N ALA A 108 -6.39 -10.82 -0.19
CA ALA A 108 -6.49 -12.29 -0.21
C ALA A 108 -5.17 -12.95 -0.63
N TRP A 109 -4.51 -12.43 -1.66
CA TRP A 109 -3.16 -12.87 -2.03
C TRP A 109 -2.12 -12.57 -0.94
N SER A 110 -2.26 -11.46 -0.22
CA SER A 110 -1.37 -11.15 0.90
C SER A 110 -1.49 -12.16 2.04
N PHE A 111 -2.69 -12.65 2.36
CA PHE A 111 -2.85 -13.74 3.32
C PHE A 111 -2.15 -15.04 2.88
N PHE A 112 -2.04 -15.26 1.58
CA PHE A 112 -1.38 -16.44 1.04
C PHE A 112 0.16 -16.36 1.14
N TYR A 113 0.74 -15.17 0.94
CA TYR A 113 2.19 -14.97 0.87
C TYR A 113 2.84 -14.39 2.13
N SER A 114 2.09 -13.73 3.01
CA SER A 114 2.64 -12.97 4.14
C SER A 114 1.96 -13.33 5.45
N TRP A 115 2.41 -12.74 6.56
CA TRP A 115 1.78 -12.94 7.85
C TRP A 115 0.36 -12.35 7.87
N PRO A 116 -0.65 -13.09 8.37
CA PRO A 116 -2.05 -12.64 8.37
C PRO A 116 -2.28 -11.27 9.00
N VAL A 117 -1.49 -10.94 10.04
CA VAL A 117 -1.57 -9.65 10.73
C VAL A 117 -1.17 -8.48 9.81
N ILE A 118 -0.15 -8.64 8.96
CA ILE A 118 0.28 -7.61 7.99
C ILE A 118 -0.76 -7.46 6.87
N ALA A 119 -1.32 -8.57 6.39
CA ALA A 119 -2.38 -8.56 5.39
C ALA A 119 -3.63 -7.82 5.90
N LEU A 120 -4.05 -8.09 7.15
CA LEU A 120 -5.14 -7.38 7.82
C LEU A 120 -4.83 -5.89 8.00
N ALA A 121 -3.64 -5.56 8.50
CA ALA A 121 -3.21 -4.18 8.70
C ALA A 121 -3.27 -3.37 7.40
N SER A 122 -2.80 -3.96 6.30
CA SER A 122 -2.89 -3.37 4.97
C SER A 122 -4.34 -3.15 4.55
N GLY A 123 -5.19 -4.18 4.65
CA GLY A 123 -6.61 -4.06 4.31
C GLY A 123 -7.33 -2.97 5.10
N VAL A 124 -7.09 -2.87 6.41
CA VAL A 124 -7.69 -1.84 7.26
C VAL A 124 -7.14 -0.45 6.92
N ALA A 125 -5.82 -0.30 6.74
CA ALA A 125 -5.22 0.96 6.31
C ALA A 125 -5.81 1.45 4.97
N PHE A 126 -6.09 0.52 4.06
CA PHE A 126 -6.65 0.85 2.74
C PHE A 126 -8.11 1.25 2.83
N ALA A 127 -8.92 0.53 3.60
CA ALA A 127 -10.32 0.87 3.83
C ALA A 127 -10.46 2.26 4.48
N ILE A 128 -9.58 2.60 5.43
CA ILE A 128 -9.55 3.92 6.06
C ILE A 128 -9.13 4.99 5.05
N SER A 129 -8.13 4.72 4.20
CA SER A 129 -7.70 5.67 3.16
C SER A 129 -8.84 5.98 2.18
N GLU A 130 -9.57 4.95 1.74
CA GLU A 130 -10.74 5.13 0.87
C GLU A 130 -11.85 5.94 1.56
N LEU A 131 -12.08 5.71 2.86
CA LEU A 131 -13.06 6.47 3.63
C LEU A 131 -12.69 7.96 3.71
N VAL A 132 -11.41 8.27 3.96
CA VAL A 132 -10.91 9.64 3.97
C VAL A 132 -11.07 10.28 2.60
N ASP A 133 -10.74 9.55 1.53
CA ASP A 133 -10.93 10.02 0.16
C ASP A 133 -12.41 10.31 -0.13
N TRP A 134 -13.29 9.38 0.18
CA TRP A 134 -14.73 9.58 0.04
C TRP A 134 -15.24 10.80 0.81
N MET A 135 -14.78 11.01 2.06
CA MET A 135 -15.13 12.18 2.86
C MET A 135 -14.66 13.48 2.20
N VAL A 136 -13.39 13.55 1.78
CA VAL A 136 -12.83 14.76 1.15
C VAL A 136 -13.58 15.08 -0.14
N TYR A 137 -13.84 14.08 -0.99
CA TYR A 137 -14.53 14.29 -2.26
C TYR A 137 -16.01 14.65 -2.10
N THR A 138 -16.66 14.14 -1.06
CA THR A 138 -18.08 14.43 -0.77
C THR A 138 -18.26 15.84 -0.19
N PHE A 139 -17.40 16.24 0.75
CA PHE A 139 -17.60 17.49 1.50
C PHE A 139 -16.85 18.69 0.93
N THR A 140 -15.83 18.49 0.10
CA THR A 140 -15.05 19.62 -0.45
C THR A 140 -15.42 19.94 -1.90
N LYS A 141 -15.47 21.24 -2.23
CA LYS A 141 -15.77 21.74 -3.58
C LYS A 141 -14.55 22.31 -4.30
N TYR A 142 -13.34 21.98 -3.84
CA TYR A 142 -12.10 22.47 -4.45
C TYR A 142 -11.87 21.90 -5.86
N ARG A 143 -10.85 22.41 -6.57
CA ARG A 143 -10.37 21.82 -7.82
C ARG A 143 -9.90 20.39 -7.60
N LEU A 144 -10.03 19.53 -8.61
CA LEU A 144 -9.62 18.12 -8.53
C LEU A 144 -8.16 17.98 -8.05
N SER A 145 -7.23 18.75 -8.62
CA SER A 145 -5.82 18.76 -8.19
C SER A 145 -5.61 19.08 -6.70
N THR A 146 -6.40 20.00 -6.13
CA THR A 146 -6.36 20.38 -4.72
C THR A 146 -7.00 19.32 -3.83
N ARG A 147 -8.14 18.76 -4.25
CA ARG A 147 -8.79 17.66 -3.51
C ARG A 147 -7.83 16.49 -3.38
N ILE A 148 -7.16 16.12 -4.47
CA ILE A 148 -6.14 15.06 -4.48
C ILE A 148 -5.05 15.29 -3.44
N LEU A 149 -4.51 16.51 -3.36
CA LEU A 149 -3.45 16.83 -2.42
C LEU A 149 -3.94 16.78 -0.98
N ILE A 150 -5.12 17.36 -0.70
CA ILE A 150 -5.72 17.36 0.64
C ILE A 150 -6.06 15.94 1.08
N SER A 151 -6.66 15.15 0.20
CA SER A 151 -7.00 13.75 0.44
C SER A 151 -5.76 12.94 0.81
N SER A 152 -4.71 13.05 0.00
CA SER A 152 -3.43 12.38 0.28
C SER A 152 -2.81 12.85 1.60
N ALA A 153 -2.87 14.16 1.88
CA ALA A 153 -2.31 14.73 3.11
C ALA A 153 -3.03 14.27 4.38
N LEU A 154 -4.33 13.97 4.29
CA LEU A 154 -5.13 13.47 5.40
C LEU A 154 -5.06 11.94 5.51
N ALA A 155 -5.09 11.23 4.38
CA ALA A 155 -5.04 9.77 4.36
C ALA A 155 -3.64 9.23 4.71
N SER A 156 -2.57 9.88 4.21
CA SER A 156 -1.20 9.39 4.35
C SER A 156 -0.69 9.25 5.81
N PRO A 157 -1.03 10.13 6.76
CA PRO A 157 -0.66 9.93 8.16
C PRO A 157 -1.43 8.78 8.80
N VAL A 158 -2.73 8.70 8.52
CA VAL A 158 -3.63 7.73 9.15
C VAL A 158 -3.31 6.32 8.67
N ASP A 159 -3.18 6.13 7.35
CA ASP A 159 -2.94 4.82 6.75
C ASP A 159 -1.55 4.28 7.10
N THR A 160 -0.54 5.14 7.19
CA THR A 160 0.82 4.82 7.60
C THR A 160 0.86 4.39 9.04
N THR A 161 0.11 5.07 9.91
CA THR A 161 0.01 4.70 11.33
C THR A 161 -0.59 3.32 11.49
N VAL A 162 -1.72 3.04 10.82
CA VAL A 162 -2.40 1.74 10.88
C VAL A 162 -1.52 0.63 10.31
N PHE A 163 -0.86 0.88 9.18
CA PHE A 163 0.03 -0.11 8.55
C PHE A 163 1.26 -0.40 9.41
N LEU A 164 1.98 0.63 9.87
CA LEU A 164 3.18 0.44 10.69
C LEU A 164 2.85 -0.17 12.05
N TYR A 165 1.72 0.19 12.64
CA TYR A 165 1.23 -0.45 13.87
C TYR A 165 0.99 -1.95 13.66
N GLY A 166 0.30 -2.31 12.58
CA GLY A 166 0.06 -3.72 12.28
C GLY A 166 1.33 -4.49 11.89
N ALA A 167 2.27 -3.85 11.21
CA ALA A 167 3.59 -4.43 10.95
C ALA A 167 4.38 -4.65 12.24
N ASP A 168 4.36 -3.68 13.17
CA ASP A 168 4.98 -3.82 14.50
C ASP A 168 4.35 -4.97 15.29
N LEU A 169 3.01 -5.01 15.34
CA LEU A 169 2.26 -6.08 16.00
C LEU A 169 2.59 -7.44 15.39
N ALA A 170 2.71 -7.53 14.06
CA ALA A 170 3.05 -8.77 13.40
C ALA A 170 4.45 -9.27 13.82
N GLN A 171 5.41 -8.36 13.99
CA GLN A 171 6.74 -8.74 14.50
C GLN A 171 6.74 -9.15 15.96
N GLN A 172 5.95 -8.47 16.80
CA GLN A 172 5.77 -8.87 18.20
C GLN A 172 5.20 -10.29 18.29
N MET A 173 4.18 -10.60 17.50
CA MET A 173 3.52 -11.91 17.52
C MET A 173 4.41 -13.01 16.95
N GLN A 174 5.09 -12.77 15.82
CA GLN A 174 5.78 -13.84 15.09
C GLN A 174 7.24 -14.00 15.47
N LEU A 175 7.90 -12.92 15.89
CA LEU A 175 9.32 -12.90 16.24
C LEU A 175 9.57 -12.63 17.74
N GLY A 176 8.53 -12.33 18.53
CA GLY A 176 8.69 -11.95 19.93
C GLY A 176 9.44 -10.62 20.11
N ALA A 177 9.43 -9.77 19.08
CA ALA A 177 10.18 -8.53 19.07
C ALA A 177 9.59 -7.51 20.06
N GLU A 178 10.40 -6.59 20.58
CA GLU A 178 9.89 -5.52 21.46
C GLU A 178 8.97 -4.54 20.71
N PRO A 179 8.04 -3.86 21.40
CA PRO A 179 7.21 -2.84 20.79
C PRO A 179 8.01 -1.65 20.25
N GLY A 180 7.61 -1.11 19.10
CA GLY A 180 8.19 0.11 18.54
C GLY A 180 9.35 -0.09 17.57
N ASN A 181 9.62 -1.34 17.16
CA ASN A 181 10.58 -1.63 16.11
C ASN A 181 10.15 -0.97 14.79
N MET A 182 8.89 -1.16 14.40
CA MET A 182 8.33 -0.61 13.15
C MET A 182 7.61 0.71 13.33
N LEU A 183 6.83 0.85 14.40
CA LEU A 183 6.12 2.08 14.68
C LEU A 183 6.96 3.00 15.55
N HIS A 184 7.82 3.79 14.91
CA HIS A 184 8.55 4.88 15.55
C HIS A 184 8.59 6.12 14.64
N PRO A 185 8.88 7.32 15.20
CA PRO A 185 8.74 8.58 14.46
C PRO A 185 9.52 8.64 13.15
N VAL A 186 10.72 8.06 13.08
CA VAL A 186 11.56 8.10 11.87
C VAL A 186 10.92 7.31 10.72
N ASN A 187 10.56 6.03 10.93
CA ASN A 187 9.84 5.26 9.90
C ASN A 187 8.54 5.93 9.47
N TRP A 188 7.78 6.45 10.44
CA TRP A 188 6.53 7.15 10.14
C TRP A 188 6.76 8.38 9.26
N ILE A 189 7.73 9.23 9.60
CA ILE A 189 8.09 10.42 8.81
C ILE A 189 8.53 10.02 7.40
N VAL A 190 9.40 9.01 7.28
CA VAL A 190 9.92 8.54 5.99
C VAL A 190 8.80 8.02 5.09
N PHE A 191 7.85 7.25 5.64
CA PHE A 191 6.67 6.79 4.91
C PHE A 191 5.79 7.94 4.44
N VAL A 192 5.47 8.87 5.34
CA VAL A 192 4.61 10.02 5.03
C VAL A 192 5.27 10.91 3.97
N ILE A 193 6.58 11.17 4.08
CA ILE A 193 7.31 11.93 3.06
C ILE A 193 7.26 11.21 1.71
N GLY A 194 7.55 9.90 1.67
CA GLY A 194 7.50 9.11 0.44
C GLY A 194 6.14 9.21 -0.26
N LYS A 195 5.04 9.14 0.52
CA LYS A 195 3.68 9.30 0.01
C LYS A 195 3.38 10.72 -0.47
N MET A 196 3.75 11.71 0.33
CA MET A 196 3.50 13.12 0.01
C MET A 196 4.26 13.59 -1.23
N VAL A 197 5.48 13.12 -1.45
CA VAL A 197 6.22 13.38 -2.69
C VAL A 197 5.43 12.90 -3.90
N GLY A 198 4.90 11.67 -3.85
CA GLY A 198 4.07 11.13 -4.90
C GLY A 198 2.76 11.90 -5.11
N ALA A 199 2.07 12.24 -4.03
CA ALA A 199 0.84 13.04 -4.07
C ALA A 199 1.06 14.41 -4.72
N VAL A 200 2.17 15.08 -4.39
CA VAL A 200 2.55 16.37 -5.00
C VAL A 200 2.83 16.23 -6.49
N ILE A 201 3.53 15.17 -6.91
CA ILE A 201 3.80 14.92 -8.33
C ILE A 201 2.47 14.73 -9.09
N VAL A 202 1.59 13.87 -8.59
CA VAL A 202 0.29 13.59 -9.21
C VAL A 202 -0.57 14.86 -9.27
N SER A 203 -0.67 15.59 -8.17
CA SER A 203 -1.41 16.86 -8.11
C SER A 203 -0.89 17.87 -9.13
N ARG A 204 0.44 18.00 -9.28
CA ARG A 204 1.06 18.89 -10.29
C ARG A 204 0.77 18.46 -11.72
N VAL A 205 0.85 17.17 -12.02
CA VAL A 205 0.55 16.64 -13.37
C VAL A 205 -0.91 16.89 -13.74
N ILE A 206 -1.84 16.68 -12.81
CA ILE A 206 -3.27 16.94 -13.04
C ILE A 206 -3.52 18.44 -13.17
N ARG A 207 -2.95 19.26 -12.30
CA ARG A 207 -3.07 20.72 -12.38
C ARG A 207 -2.57 21.26 -13.73
N TYR A 208 -1.46 20.75 -14.24
CA TYR A 208 -0.97 21.11 -15.57
C TYR A 208 -1.96 20.77 -16.70
N ARG A 209 -2.74 19.68 -16.56
CA ARG A 209 -3.78 19.29 -17.52
C ARG A 209 -5.05 20.12 -17.37
N GLU A 210 -5.43 20.47 -16.13
CA GLU A 210 -6.51 21.41 -15.82
C GLU A 210 -6.21 22.79 -16.44
N ASP A 211 -5.00 23.30 -16.25
CA ASP A 211 -4.57 24.62 -16.77
C ASP A 211 -4.55 24.64 -18.31
N LYS A 212 -4.41 23.47 -18.96
CA LYS A 212 -4.51 23.31 -20.41
C LYS A 212 -5.93 23.08 -20.94
N GLY A 213 -6.93 23.02 -20.06
CA GLY A 213 -8.32 22.72 -20.42
C GLY A 213 -8.55 21.30 -20.94
N LEU A 214 -7.59 20.38 -20.72
CA LEU A 214 -7.72 18.97 -21.13
C LEU A 214 -8.61 18.16 -20.18
N ILE A 215 -8.79 18.66 -18.96
CA ILE A 215 -9.61 18.07 -17.90
C ILE A 215 -10.38 19.23 -17.25
N SER A 216 -11.68 19.03 -17.01
CA SER A 216 -12.49 20.01 -16.30
C SER A 216 -12.01 20.12 -14.84
N PRO A 217 -11.71 21.32 -14.33
CA PRO A 217 -11.26 21.51 -12.93
C PRO A 217 -12.32 21.13 -11.89
N HIS A 218 -13.57 21.00 -12.31
CA HIS A 218 -14.74 20.76 -11.46
C HIS A 218 -15.46 19.44 -11.74
N ASP A 219 -15.17 18.76 -12.85
CA ASP A 219 -15.73 17.43 -13.10
C ASP A 219 -14.77 16.36 -12.60
N ALA A 220 -15.19 15.72 -11.50
CA ALA A 220 -14.73 14.41 -11.06
C ALA A 220 -15.92 13.70 -10.41
#